data_AF-A0A7S4N498-F1
#
_entry.id   AF-A0A7S4N498-F1
#
_cell.length_a   1.000
_cell.length_b   1.000
_cell.length_c   1.000
_cell.angle_alpha   90.00
_cell.angle_beta   90.00
_cell.angle_gamma   90.00
#
_symmetry.space_group_name_H-M   'P 1'
#
loop_
_entity.id
_entity.type
_entity.pdbx_description
1 polymer ?
#
loop_
_entity_poly.entity_id
_entity_poly.type
_entity_poly.pdbx_seq_one_letter_code
_entity_poly.pdbx_strand_id
1 'polypeptide(L)'
;GARAMAVVSSDHADETWCAELLKLPAAGPRLISPDEVRQQDGRSGSKFWAVIDSYVVDATEFVDTHPGGLRKLLAADSPATGATGKPFGFSFSRGRNAHFPDTGKRFHEGVKRYLAGAAAGVGDGSACLPPADVMFPPYGKIVILGRLE
;
A
#
# COMPACT_ATOMS: atom_id res chain seq x y z
N GLY A 1 19.65 5.60 -32.78
CA GLY A 1 20.15 5.62 -31.38
C GLY A 1 19.05 5.08 -30.49
N ALA A 2 19.18 3.86 -30.01
CA ALA A 2 18.20 3.25 -29.11
C ALA A 2 18.30 3.93 -27.73
N ARG A 3 17.18 4.46 -27.23
CA ARG A 3 17.05 4.94 -25.85
C ARG A 3 17.34 3.76 -24.93
N ALA A 4 18.38 3.86 -24.11
CA ALA A 4 18.61 2.96 -23.00
C ALA A 4 17.40 3.06 -22.05
N MET A 5 16.57 2.03 -22.06
CA MET A 5 15.56 1.83 -21.04
C MET A 5 16.31 1.57 -19.74
N ALA A 6 16.16 2.46 -18.75
CA ALA A 6 16.72 2.25 -17.43
C ALA A 6 16.16 0.93 -16.88
N VAL A 7 16.99 -0.10 -16.88
CA VAL A 7 16.70 -1.36 -16.19
C VAL A 7 16.74 -1.02 -14.70
N VAL A 8 15.57 -0.82 -14.11
CA VAL A 8 15.44 -0.81 -12.65
C VAL A 8 15.79 -2.23 -12.22
N SER A 9 16.98 -2.39 -11.63
CA SER A 9 17.50 -3.69 -11.20
C SER A 9 16.47 -4.38 -10.31
N SER A 10 16.05 -5.57 -10.75
CA SER A 10 15.18 -6.50 -10.03
C SER A 10 15.81 -7.07 -8.76
N ASP A 11 17.07 -6.73 -8.46
CA ASP A 11 17.88 -7.36 -7.41
C ASP A 11 17.44 -6.99 -5.97
N HIS A 12 16.38 -6.19 -5.83
CA HIS A 12 15.79 -5.81 -4.55
C HIS A 12 14.33 -6.22 -4.39
N ALA A 13 13.75 -6.89 -5.39
CA ALA A 13 12.41 -7.48 -5.28
C ALA A 13 12.50 -8.80 -4.50
N ASP A 14 11.90 -8.82 -3.32
CA ASP A 14 11.78 -10.02 -2.50
C ASP A 14 10.29 -10.28 -2.25
N GLU A 15 9.69 -11.09 -3.12
CA GLU A 15 8.25 -11.38 -3.12
C GLU A 15 7.78 -12.05 -1.82
N THR A 16 8.69 -12.58 -0.99
CA THR A 16 8.34 -13.14 0.32
C THR A 16 7.71 -12.08 1.25
N TRP A 17 8.02 -10.79 1.01
CA TRP A 17 7.42 -9.67 1.73
C TRP A 17 6.14 -9.14 1.08
N CYS A 18 5.64 -9.74 0.01
CA CYS A 18 4.34 -9.35 -0.55
C CYS A 18 3.22 -9.60 0.46
N ALA A 19 2.47 -8.54 0.81
CA ALA A 19 1.39 -8.65 1.78
C ALA A 19 0.10 -9.26 1.20
N GLU A 20 -0.05 -9.29 -0.13
CA GLU A 20 -1.26 -9.78 -0.83
C GLU A 20 -1.52 -11.27 -0.54
N LEU A 21 -0.44 -12.00 -0.24
CA LEU A 21 -0.45 -13.45 0.01
C LEU A 21 -0.72 -13.83 1.47
N LEU A 22 -0.86 -12.84 2.37
CA LEU A 22 -1.15 -13.10 3.78
C LEU A 22 -2.58 -13.63 3.95
N LYS A 23 -2.72 -14.65 4.81
CA LYS A 23 -4.01 -15.26 5.11
C LYS A 23 -4.92 -14.29 5.85
N LEU A 24 -6.15 -14.12 5.35
CA LEU A 24 -7.15 -13.28 6.00
C LEU A 24 -7.79 -13.98 7.22
N PRO A 25 -8.07 -13.23 8.30
CA PRO A 25 -8.86 -13.71 9.44
C PRO A 25 -10.37 -13.72 9.13
N ALA A 26 -11.17 -14.32 10.03
CA ALA A 26 -12.64 -14.41 9.86
C ALA A 26 -13.34 -13.05 9.93
N ALA A 27 -12.94 -12.18 10.86
CA ALA A 27 -13.28 -10.76 10.82
C ALA A 27 -12.31 -10.08 9.85
N GLY A 28 -12.73 -9.91 8.60
CA GLY A 28 -11.87 -9.44 7.53
C GLY A 28 -11.58 -7.93 7.58
N PRO A 29 -10.61 -7.46 6.78
CA PRO A 29 -10.49 -6.05 6.44
C PRO A 29 -11.79 -5.52 5.83
N ARG A 30 -12.06 -4.23 6.01
CA ARG A 30 -13.10 -3.54 5.23
C ARG A 30 -12.78 -3.68 3.74
N LEU A 31 -13.77 -4.08 2.94
CA LEU A 31 -13.67 -4.02 1.48
C LEU A 31 -13.95 -2.59 1.01
N ILE A 32 -13.09 -2.07 0.14
CA ILE A 32 -13.12 -0.70 -0.36
C ILE A 32 -13.11 -0.76 -1.88
N SER A 33 -14.04 -0.06 -2.51
CA SER A 33 -14.15 -0.05 -3.96
C SER A 33 -13.07 0.80 -4.64
N PRO A 34 -12.71 0.50 -5.91
CA PRO A 34 -11.87 1.37 -6.72
C PRO A 34 -12.36 2.82 -6.79
N ASP A 35 -13.68 3.03 -6.82
CA ASP A 35 -14.27 4.37 -6.92
C ASP A 35 -14.11 5.16 -5.62
N GLU A 36 -14.22 4.51 -4.46
CA GLU A 36 -13.87 5.13 -3.17
C GLU A 36 -12.40 5.57 -3.13
N VAL A 37 -11.48 4.73 -3.63
CA VAL A 37 -10.05 5.10 -3.71
C VAL A 37 -9.85 6.30 -4.62
N ARG A 38 -10.51 6.36 -5.79
CA ARG A 38 -10.41 7.50 -6.72
C ARG A 38 -10.91 8.82 -6.15
N GLN A 39 -11.87 8.78 -5.24
CA GLN A 39 -12.37 9.99 -4.57
C GLN A 39 -11.35 10.58 -3.58
N GLN A 40 -10.34 9.80 -3.18
CA GLN A 40 -9.28 10.19 -2.25
C GLN A 40 -7.95 10.33 -2.99
N ASP A 41 -7.93 11.23 -3.98
CA ASP A 41 -6.81 11.44 -4.89
C ASP A 41 -5.79 12.48 -4.39
N GLY A 42 -5.98 13.01 -3.17
CA GLY A 42 -5.15 14.06 -2.58
C GLY A 42 -5.37 15.45 -3.20
N ARG A 43 -6.32 15.61 -4.13
CA ARG A 43 -6.65 16.91 -4.73
C ARG A 43 -7.76 17.61 -3.95
N SER A 44 -7.82 18.93 -4.09
CA SER A 44 -8.88 19.75 -3.48
C SER A 44 -9.01 19.56 -1.95
N GLY A 45 -7.91 19.22 -1.27
CA GLY A 45 -7.88 19.00 0.18
C GLY A 45 -8.39 17.62 0.63
N SER A 46 -8.65 16.69 -0.28
CA SER A 46 -8.96 15.29 0.05
C SER A 46 -7.74 14.54 0.61
N LYS A 47 -7.98 13.39 1.25
CA LYS A 47 -6.90 12.47 1.64
C LYS A 47 -6.28 11.87 0.39
N PHE A 48 -5.03 11.42 0.50
CA PHE A 48 -4.38 10.64 -0.54
C PHE A 48 -4.40 9.16 -0.18
N TRP A 49 -5.25 8.38 -0.86
CA TRP A 49 -5.28 6.94 -0.71
C TRP A 49 -4.49 6.25 -1.81
N ALA A 50 -3.80 5.19 -1.44
CA ALA A 50 -3.08 4.31 -2.35
C ALA A 50 -3.44 2.85 -2.06
N VAL A 51 -3.17 1.96 -3.01
CA VAL A 51 -3.33 0.52 -2.81
C VAL A 51 -1.97 -0.15 -2.92
N ILE A 52 -1.59 -0.90 -1.89
CA ILE A 52 -0.29 -1.56 -1.78
C ILE A 52 -0.55 -3.04 -1.48
N ASP A 53 -0.14 -3.92 -2.40
CA ASP A 53 -0.39 -5.37 -2.28
C ASP A 53 -1.88 -5.70 -1.94
N SER A 54 -2.79 -5.01 -2.61
CA SER A 54 -4.25 -5.09 -2.44
C SER A 54 -4.81 -4.48 -1.16
N TYR A 55 -3.99 -3.88 -0.28
CA TYR A 55 -4.46 -3.12 0.88
C TYR A 55 -4.61 -1.64 0.56
N VAL A 56 -5.74 -1.05 0.91
CA VAL A 56 -5.96 0.40 0.78
C VAL A 56 -5.36 1.10 1.99
N VAL A 57 -4.55 2.12 1.74
CA VAL A 57 -3.85 2.87 2.78
C VAL A 57 -4.08 4.38 2.61
N ASP A 58 -4.26 5.10 3.72
CA ASP A 58 -4.09 6.56 3.75
C ASP A 58 -2.59 6.86 3.81
N ALA A 59 -2.07 7.49 2.77
CA ALA A 59 -0.67 7.87 2.63
C ALA A 59 -0.48 9.40 2.64
N THR A 60 -1.47 10.16 3.10
CA THR A 60 -1.43 11.63 3.12
C THR A 60 -0.16 12.16 3.80
N GLU A 61 0.12 11.71 5.03
CA GLU A 61 1.32 12.14 5.80
C GLU A 61 2.63 11.67 5.16
N PHE A 62 2.63 10.46 4.59
CA PHE A 62 3.80 9.89 3.94
C PHE A 62 4.18 10.67 2.67
N VAL A 63 3.20 11.09 1.87
CA VAL A 63 3.42 11.88 0.65
C VAL A 63 4.15 13.19 0.95
N ASP A 64 3.77 13.89 2.02
CA ASP A 64 4.32 15.21 2.36
C ASP A 64 5.80 15.13 2.78
N THR A 65 6.22 13.97 3.28
CA THR A 65 7.58 13.76 3.82
C THR A 65 8.48 12.92 2.90
N HIS A 66 7.95 12.37 1.80
CA HIS A 66 8.69 11.45 0.95
C HIS A 66 9.63 12.16 -0.05
N PRO A 67 10.95 11.84 -0.08
CA PRO A 67 11.95 12.53 -0.93
C PRO A 67 11.68 12.44 -2.45
N GLY A 68 10.92 11.42 -2.88
CA GLY A 68 10.58 11.21 -4.28
C GLY A 68 9.44 12.08 -4.82
N GLY A 69 8.73 12.79 -3.93
CA GLY A 69 7.57 13.61 -4.25
C GLY A 69 6.32 12.83 -4.69
N LEU A 70 5.16 13.50 -4.60
CA LEU A 70 3.83 12.98 -4.94
C LEU A 70 3.74 12.37 -6.36
N ARG A 71 4.51 12.88 -7.35
CA ARG A 71 4.45 12.43 -8.75
C ARG A 71 4.84 10.97 -8.99
N LYS A 72 5.72 10.37 -8.17
CA LYS A 72 6.09 8.95 -8.31
C LYS A 72 5.09 8.01 -7.63
N LEU A 73 4.42 8.47 -6.58
CA LEU A 73 3.37 7.73 -5.86
C LEU A 73 2.03 7.76 -6.61
N LEU A 74 1.70 8.90 -7.26
CA LEU A 74 0.48 9.11 -8.05
C LEU A 74 0.34 8.23 -9.30
N ALA A 75 1.40 7.53 -9.72
CA ALA A 75 1.32 6.71 -10.90
C ALA A 75 0.62 5.36 -10.67
N ALA A 76 0.13 5.10 -9.44
CA ALA A 76 -0.47 3.84 -9.01
C ALA A 76 -1.78 3.46 -9.74
N ASP A 77 -2.55 4.39 -10.31
CA ASP A 77 -3.84 4.09 -10.96
C ASP A 77 -3.70 3.51 -12.38
N SER A 78 -2.52 3.59 -13.01
CA SER A 78 -2.30 3.00 -14.33
C SER A 78 -1.80 1.55 -14.23
N PRO A 79 -2.44 0.56 -14.89
CA PRO A 79 -1.93 -0.81 -15.00
C PRO A 79 -0.50 -0.90 -15.58
N ALA A 80 -0.08 0.11 -16.35
CA ALA A 80 1.26 0.17 -16.95
C ALA A 80 2.35 0.61 -15.95
N THR A 81 1.96 1.29 -14.87
CA THR A 81 2.87 1.81 -13.84
C THR A 81 2.71 1.10 -12.50
N GLY A 82 1.55 0.52 -12.21
CA GLY A 82 1.35 -0.46 -11.15
C GLY A 82 2.16 -1.72 -11.42
N ALA A 83 2.97 -2.13 -10.45
CA ALA A 83 3.85 -3.29 -10.47
C ALA A 83 3.14 -4.65 -10.59
N THR A 84 1.81 -4.72 -10.62
CA THR A 84 1.04 -5.99 -10.66
C THR A 84 0.17 -6.18 -11.92
N GLY A 85 0.18 -5.23 -12.88
CA GLY A 85 -0.69 -5.30 -14.06
C GLY A 85 -2.18 -5.05 -13.78
N LYS A 86 -2.52 -4.69 -12.53
CA LYS A 86 -3.86 -4.30 -12.09
C LYS A 86 -3.93 -2.77 -11.90
N PRO A 87 -5.10 -2.13 -12.10
CA PRO A 87 -5.34 -0.78 -11.57
C PRO A 87 -5.00 -0.74 -10.07
N PHE A 88 -4.43 0.37 -9.59
CA PHE A 88 -3.96 0.51 -8.20
C PHE A 88 -2.88 -0.50 -7.78
N GLY A 89 -2.21 -1.16 -8.72
CA GLY A 89 -1.30 -2.26 -8.45
C GLY A 89 0.08 -1.86 -7.92
N PHE A 90 0.20 -1.15 -6.80
CA PHE A 90 1.51 -0.82 -6.23
C PHE A 90 2.01 -1.92 -5.28
N SER A 91 3.32 -2.15 -5.25
CA SER A 91 3.98 -3.12 -4.38
C SER A 91 5.38 -2.63 -4.04
N PHE A 92 5.77 -2.73 -2.77
CA PHE A 92 7.13 -2.42 -2.32
C PHE A 92 8.12 -3.56 -2.59
N SER A 93 7.62 -4.77 -2.82
CA SER A 93 8.42 -6.00 -2.90
C SER A 93 8.36 -6.69 -4.28
N ARG A 94 7.48 -6.24 -5.18
CA ARG A 94 7.29 -6.81 -6.52
C ARG A 94 7.39 -5.78 -7.64
N GLY A 95 7.73 -6.27 -8.83
CA GLY A 95 7.71 -5.53 -10.10
C GLY A 95 8.63 -4.30 -10.14
N ARG A 96 8.37 -3.40 -11.10
CA ARG A 96 9.25 -2.25 -11.41
C ARG A 96 9.31 -1.17 -10.32
N ASN A 97 8.47 -1.27 -9.29
CA ASN A 97 8.43 -0.38 -8.13
C ASN A 97 9.03 -1.02 -6.88
N ALA A 98 9.51 -2.27 -6.94
CA ALA A 98 10.21 -2.88 -5.83
C ALA A 98 11.45 -2.06 -5.49
N HIS A 99 11.44 -1.44 -4.31
CA HIS A 99 12.52 -0.60 -3.87
C HIS A 99 12.59 -0.59 -2.35
N PHE A 100 13.82 -0.65 -1.83
CA PHE A 100 14.15 -0.73 -0.40
C PHE A 100 13.52 -1.97 0.30
N PRO A 101 14.27 -3.08 0.40
CA PRO A 101 13.80 -4.32 1.05
C PRO A 101 13.18 -4.09 2.44
N ASP A 102 13.73 -3.12 3.20
CA ASP A 102 13.23 -2.75 4.52
C ASP A 102 11.82 -2.12 4.48
N THR A 103 11.49 -1.36 3.44
CA THR A 103 10.15 -0.76 3.28
C THR A 103 9.10 -1.84 3.03
N GLY A 104 9.40 -2.78 2.13
CA GLY A 104 8.53 -3.94 1.87
C GLY A 104 8.32 -4.78 3.12
N LYS A 105 9.40 -5.09 3.84
CA LYS A 105 9.33 -5.83 5.11
C LYS A 105 8.53 -5.09 6.18
N ARG A 106 8.71 -3.77 6.33
CA ARG A 106 7.93 -2.95 7.30
C ARG A 106 6.45 -2.98 6.97
N PHE A 107 6.09 -2.82 5.70
CA PHE A 107 4.71 -2.90 5.26
C PHE A 107 4.11 -4.28 5.53
N HIS A 108 4.81 -5.34 5.15
CA HIS A 108 4.42 -6.73 5.42
C HIS A 108 4.14 -6.99 6.90
N GLU A 109 5.06 -6.60 7.79
CA GLU A 109 4.88 -6.75 9.24
C GLU A 109 3.74 -5.87 9.78
N GLY A 110 3.53 -4.69 9.20
CA GLY A 110 2.37 -3.84 9.47
C GLY A 110 1.04 -4.53 9.15
N VAL A 111 0.93 -5.13 7.96
CA VAL A 111 -0.25 -5.90 7.56
C VAL A 111 -0.45 -7.12 8.45
N LYS A 112 0.61 -7.86 8.81
CA LYS A 112 0.51 -8.97 9.77
C LYS A 112 -0.08 -8.52 11.11
N ARG A 113 0.36 -7.38 11.64
CA ARG A 113 -0.20 -6.81 12.89
C ARG A 113 -1.66 -6.38 12.72
N TYR A 114 -1.99 -5.74 11.61
CA TYR A 114 -3.36 -5.35 11.28
C TYR A 114 -4.31 -6.56 11.25
N LEU A 115 -3.92 -7.64 10.53
CA LEU A 115 -4.69 -8.87 10.47
C LEU A 115 -4.73 -9.61 11.82
N ALA A 116 -3.67 -9.53 12.62
CA ALA A 116 -3.64 -10.09 13.97
C ALA A 116 -4.51 -9.30 14.96
N GLY A 117 -4.73 -8.01 14.73
CA GLY A 117 -5.65 -7.17 15.50
C GLY A 117 -7.08 -7.72 15.50
N ALA A 118 -7.46 -8.50 14.48
CA ALA A 118 -8.71 -9.26 14.42
C ALA A 118 -8.86 -10.25 15.58
N ALA A 119 -7.75 -10.84 16.01
CA ALA A 119 -7.72 -11.81 17.09
C ALA A 119 -7.73 -11.16 18.48
N ALA A 120 -7.44 -9.85 18.57
CA ALA A 120 -7.34 -9.12 19.84
C ALA A 120 -8.68 -8.54 20.33
N GLY A 121 -9.78 -8.71 19.58
CA GLY A 121 -11.14 -8.47 20.09
C GLY A 121 -11.45 -7.03 20.47
N VAL A 122 -10.96 -6.04 19.70
CA VAL A 122 -11.39 -4.64 19.88
C VAL A 122 -12.80 -4.49 19.31
N GLY A 123 -13.79 -4.83 20.13
CA GLY A 123 -15.20 -4.75 19.81
C GLY A 123 -15.70 -3.31 19.92
N ASP A 124 -15.83 -2.63 18.78
CA ASP A 124 -16.72 -1.48 18.60
C ASP A 124 -18.07 -1.89 17.96
N GLY A 125 -18.27 -3.19 17.70
CA GLY A 125 -19.44 -3.71 16.98
C GLY A 125 -19.33 -3.61 15.45
N SER A 126 -18.19 -3.13 14.93
CA SER A 126 -17.92 -3.10 13.50
C SER A 126 -17.56 -4.49 12.99
N ALA A 127 -18.17 -4.89 11.86
CA ALA A 127 -17.92 -6.18 11.23
C ALA A 127 -16.51 -6.32 10.60
N CYS A 128 -15.73 -5.23 10.61
CA CYS A 128 -14.45 -5.11 9.92
C CYS A 128 -13.34 -4.64 10.87
N LEU A 129 -12.09 -4.95 10.50
CA LEU A 129 -10.92 -4.49 11.25
C LEU A 129 -10.77 -2.96 11.27
N PRO A 130 -10.45 -2.35 12.43
CA PRO A 130 -10.22 -0.91 12.52
C PRO A 130 -8.92 -0.50 11.82
N PRO A 131 -8.80 0.75 11.34
CA PRO A 131 -7.57 1.21 10.70
C PRO A 131 -6.32 1.07 11.57
N ALA A 132 -5.17 0.81 10.95
CA ALA A 132 -3.91 0.57 11.67
C ALA A 132 -2.72 1.30 11.06
N ASP A 133 -1.91 1.94 11.91
CA ASP A 133 -0.70 2.65 11.51
C ASP A 133 0.43 1.70 11.11
N VAL A 134 1.18 2.08 10.07
CA VAL A 134 2.48 1.49 9.71
C VAL A 134 3.51 2.60 9.64
N MET A 135 4.51 2.54 10.52
CA MET A 135 5.54 3.56 10.65
C MET A 135 6.70 3.34 9.67
N PHE A 136 7.09 4.40 8.97
CA PHE A 136 8.24 4.46 8.08
C PHE A 136 9.23 5.57 8.49
N PRO A 137 9.95 5.45 9.62
CA PRO A 137 10.90 6.48 10.04
C PRO A 137 12.01 6.68 8.99
N PRO A 138 12.47 7.93 8.74
CA PRO A 138 11.97 9.20 9.29
C PRO A 138 10.77 9.80 8.53
N TYR A 139 10.25 9.12 7.52
CA TYR A 139 9.24 9.57 6.55
C TYR A 139 7.78 9.40 7.02
N GLY A 140 7.52 9.49 8.33
CA GLY A 140 6.17 9.43 8.89
C GLY A 140 5.52 8.04 8.86
N LYS A 141 4.23 7.99 8.55
CA LYS A 141 3.40 6.78 8.56
C LYS A 141 2.41 6.71 7.40
N ILE A 142 1.92 5.51 7.14
CA ILE A 142 0.66 5.29 6.41
C ILE A 142 -0.34 4.61 7.36
N VAL A 143 -1.63 4.66 7.02
CA VAL A 143 -2.68 4.00 7.78
C VAL A 143 -3.37 2.96 6.89
N ILE A 144 -3.34 1.68 7.26
CA ILE A 144 -4.11 0.63 6.59
C ILE A 144 -5.58 0.84 6.90
N LEU A 145 -6.42 0.96 5.87
CA LEU A 145 -7.86 1.22 5.99
C LEU A 145 -8.70 -0.03 5.74
N GLY A 146 -8.19 -0.94 4.92
CA GLY A 146 -8.93 -2.08 4.43
C GLY A 146 -8.23 -2.76 3.26
N ARG A 147 -9.01 -3.50 2.48
CA ARG A 147 -8.56 -4.20 1.27
C ARG A 147 -9.38 -3.72 0.07
N LEU A 148 -8.74 -3.62 -1.07
CA LEU A 148 -9.44 -3.38 -2.34
C LEU A 148 -10.33 -4.60 -2.64
N GLU A 149 -11.57 -4.36 -3.07
CA GLU A 149 -12.51 -5.41 -3.50
C GLU A 149 -12.09 -6.15 -4.78
#